data_AF-A0A0P1IV24-F1
#
_entry.id   AF-A0A0P1IV24-F1
#
_cell.length_a   1.000
_cell.length_b   1.000
_cell.length_c   1.000
_cell.angle_alpha   90.00
_cell.angle_beta   90.00
_cell.angle_gamma   90.00
#
_symmetry.space_group_name_H-M   'P 1'
#
loop_
_entity.id
_entity.type
_entity.pdbx_description
1 polymer ?
#
loop_
_entity_poly.entity_id
_entity_poly.type
_entity_poly.pdbx_seq_one_letter_code
_entity_poly.pdbx_strand_id
1 'polypeptide(L)'
;MSFELWLTFAAASTALLMIPGPTILLVLSYAMTQGRRVAVASALGVATGDLIAMTCSVIGLGAVFLASATAFTVLKWVGALYLLYLGIQMLRSPAAGKPMLANKPDDQPPGRVFRDLATVTALNPKSNTFFIAFVPQFIQADAAFAPQAAILIATFVGIAGVNALVFALAANAMRRQIARPNVQMWITRAGGATLIAMAAMTASLRRAP
;
A
#
# COMPACT_ATOMS: atom_id res chain seq x y z
N MET A 1 16.72 -9.73 9.07
CA MET A 1 16.44 -8.92 7.88
C MET A 1 17.60 -7.95 7.68
N SER A 2 18.22 -7.95 6.49
CA SER A 2 19.29 -6.99 6.19
C SER A 2 18.75 -5.57 6.03
N PHE A 3 19.59 -4.57 6.31
CA PHE A 3 19.20 -3.16 6.17
C PHE A 3 18.81 -2.80 4.73
N GLU A 4 19.53 -3.32 3.73
CA GLU A 4 19.24 -3.12 2.31
C GLU A 4 17.86 -3.65 1.90
N LEU A 5 17.49 -4.84 2.40
CA LEU A 5 16.19 -5.45 2.14
C LEU A 5 15.07 -4.61 2.77
N TRP A 6 15.30 -4.10 3.98
CA TRP A 6 14.35 -3.21 4.66
C TRP A 6 14.22 -1.87 3.95
N LEU A 7 15.32 -1.27 3.50
CA LEU A 7 15.30 -0.02 2.76
C LEU A 7 14.55 -0.18 1.43
N THR A 8 14.76 -1.30 0.74
CA THR A 8 14.04 -1.64 -0.49
C THR A 8 12.54 -1.78 -0.22
N PHE A 9 12.16 -2.41 0.89
CA PHE A 9 10.75 -2.52 1.31
C PHE A 9 10.13 -1.15 1.57
N ALA A 10 10.82 -0.30 2.33
CA ALA A 10 10.34 1.03 2.68
C ALA A 10 10.18 1.92 1.44
N ALA A 11 11.16 1.91 0.54
CA ALA A 11 11.13 2.66 -0.72
C ALA A 11 9.96 2.21 -1.62
N ALA A 12 9.81 0.89 -1.78
CA ALA A 12 8.74 0.30 -2.58
C ALA A 12 7.34 0.59 -1.99
N SER A 13 7.19 0.46 -0.67
CA SER A 13 5.95 0.78 0.04
C SER A 13 5.58 2.25 -0.13
N THR A 14 6.57 3.15 -0.03
CA THR A 14 6.37 4.60 -0.25
C THR A 14 5.90 4.88 -1.68
N ALA A 15 6.58 4.33 -2.69
CA ALA A 15 6.20 4.52 -4.09
C ALA A 15 4.75 4.04 -4.37
N LEU A 16 4.35 2.93 -3.76
CA LEU A 16 3.00 2.41 -3.88
C LEU A 16 1.96 3.32 -3.22
N LEU A 17 2.23 3.74 -1.98
CA LEU A 17 1.31 4.55 -1.17
C LEU A 17 1.06 5.94 -1.75
N MET A 18 1.99 6.42 -2.59
CA MET A 18 1.83 7.67 -3.33
C MET A 18 0.78 7.57 -4.44
N ILE A 19 0.40 6.36 -4.89
CA ILE A 19 -0.62 6.17 -5.94
C ILE A 19 -2.01 6.26 -5.31
N PRO A 20 -2.76 7.34 -5.59
CA PRO A 20 -4.04 7.56 -4.95
C PRO A 20 -5.05 6.49 -5.38
N GLY A 21 -5.39 5.60 -4.44
CA GLY A 21 -6.47 4.63 -4.57
C GLY A 21 -7.78 5.10 -3.91
N PRO A 22 -8.79 4.21 -3.82
CA PRO A 22 -10.08 4.52 -3.21
C PRO A 22 -9.95 5.08 -1.78
N THR A 23 -9.04 4.52 -0.98
CA THR A 23 -8.76 4.97 0.38
C THR A 23 -8.31 6.44 0.43
N ILE A 24 -7.30 6.84 -0.34
CA ILE A 24 -6.79 8.22 -0.35
C ILE A 24 -7.83 9.19 -0.92
N LEU A 25 -8.62 8.78 -1.91
CA LEU A 25 -9.73 9.60 -2.42
C LEU A 25 -10.81 9.84 -1.36
N LEU A 26 -11.10 8.84 -0.52
CA LEU A 26 -12.01 8.98 0.61
C LEU A 26 -11.43 9.89 1.70
N VAL A 27 -10.13 9.77 2.03
CA VAL A 27 -9.42 10.69 2.92
C VAL A 27 -9.53 12.14 2.44
N LEU A 28 -9.25 12.39 1.15
CA LEU A 28 -9.38 13.71 0.55
C LEU A 28 -10.82 14.23 0.60
N SER A 29 -11.81 13.34 0.48
CA SER A 29 -13.23 13.70 0.54
C SER A 29 -13.65 14.17 1.94
N TYR A 30 -13.22 13.48 3.01
CA TYR A 30 -13.49 13.89 4.38
C TYR A 30 -12.69 15.13 4.82
N ALA A 31 -11.42 15.22 4.43
CA ALA A 31 -10.53 16.28 4.87
C ALA A 31 -10.81 17.65 4.25
N MET A 32 -11.51 17.70 3.11
CA MET A 32 -11.93 18.96 2.50
C MET A 32 -13.02 19.70 3.27
N THR A 33 -13.87 18.95 3.97
CA THR A 33 -15.03 19.49 4.66
C THR A 33 -14.73 19.79 6.12
N GLN A 34 -13.69 19.19 6.69
CA GLN A 34 -13.55 19.14 8.15
C GLN A 34 -12.10 19.31 8.62
N GLY A 35 -11.92 20.12 9.67
CA GLY A 35 -10.63 20.57 10.17
C GLY A 35 -9.70 19.48 10.73
N ARG A 36 -8.62 19.90 11.41
CA ARG A 36 -7.48 19.05 11.80
C ARG A 36 -7.84 17.75 12.54
N ARG A 37 -8.92 17.74 13.32
CA ARG A 37 -9.40 16.53 14.03
C ARG A 37 -9.84 15.41 13.08
N VAL A 38 -10.52 15.75 11.98
CA VAL A 38 -10.93 14.77 10.98
C VAL A 38 -9.74 14.30 10.14
N ALA A 39 -8.76 15.17 9.90
CA ALA A 39 -7.52 14.76 9.23
C ALA A 39 -6.76 13.71 10.05
N VAL A 40 -6.63 13.91 11.36
CA VAL A 40 -6.00 12.93 12.26
C VAL A 40 -6.81 11.64 12.34
N ALA A 41 -8.15 11.74 12.50
CA ALA A 41 -9.00 10.55 12.52
C ALA A 41 -8.94 9.76 11.21
N SER A 42 -8.80 10.45 10.08
CA SER A 42 -8.61 9.81 8.77
C SER A 42 -7.31 9.02 8.72
N ALA A 43 -6.20 9.64 9.12
CA ALA A 43 -4.89 8.98 9.13
C ALA A 43 -4.85 7.77 10.08
N LEU A 44 -5.45 7.89 11.27
CA LEU A 44 -5.56 6.78 12.21
C LEU A 44 -6.44 5.66 11.66
N GLY A 45 -7.55 6.00 11.01
CA GLY A 45 -8.45 5.02 10.38
C GLY A 45 -7.73 4.21 9.31
N VAL A 46 -7.00 4.88 8.40
CA VAL A 46 -6.18 4.23 7.38
C VAL A 46 -5.12 3.33 8.03
N ALA A 47 -4.35 3.85 9.00
CA ALA A 47 -3.31 3.08 9.67
C ALA A 47 -3.87 1.82 10.37
N THR A 48 -5.02 1.94 11.05
CA THR A 48 -5.70 0.78 11.67
C THR A 48 -6.18 -0.22 10.62
N GLY A 49 -6.77 0.25 9.52
CA GLY A 49 -7.23 -0.62 8.44
C GLY A 49 -6.08 -1.39 7.77
N ASP A 50 -4.99 -0.71 7.45
CA ASP A 50 -3.78 -1.33 6.88
C ASP A 50 -3.13 -2.30 7.87
N LEU A 51 -3.11 -1.95 9.17
CA LEU A 51 -2.61 -2.84 10.21
C LEU A 51 -3.38 -4.16 10.25
N ILE A 52 -4.73 -4.10 10.22
CA ILE A 52 -5.59 -5.29 10.20
C ILE A 52 -5.35 -6.10 8.93
N ALA A 53 -5.48 -5.46 7.75
CA ALA A 53 -5.33 -6.10 6.46
C ALA A 53 -3.97 -6.81 6.30
N MET A 54 -2.89 -6.09 6.63
CA MET A 54 -1.54 -6.60 6.47
C MET A 54 -1.26 -7.70 7.49
N THR A 55 -1.72 -7.56 8.74
CA THR A 55 -1.56 -8.61 9.75
C THR A 55 -2.28 -9.89 9.34
N CYS A 56 -3.54 -9.80 8.89
CA CYS A 56 -4.28 -10.97 8.38
C CYS A 56 -3.58 -11.63 7.19
N SER A 57 -3.09 -10.84 6.23
CA SER A 57 -2.34 -11.34 5.09
C SER A 57 -1.07 -12.06 5.53
N VAL A 58 -0.29 -11.44 6.42
CA VAL A 58 0.99 -11.97 6.91
C VAL A 58 0.79 -13.23 7.76
N ILE A 59 -0.27 -13.33 8.55
CA ILE A 59 -0.60 -14.56 9.28
C ILE A 59 -0.89 -15.70 8.29
N GLY A 60 -1.69 -15.44 7.25
CA GLY A 60 -1.96 -16.42 6.20
C GLY A 60 -0.68 -16.85 5.46
N LEU A 61 0.20 -15.89 5.14
CA LEU A 61 1.51 -16.17 4.57
C LEU A 61 2.41 -16.99 5.52
N GLY A 62 2.36 -16.70 6.82
CA GLY A 62 3.10 -17.42 7.85
C GLY A 62 2.66 -18.88 7.97
N ALA A 63 1.37 -19.17 7.82
CA ALA A 63 0.88 -20.54 7.77
C ALA A 63 1.45 -21.32 6.57
N VAL A 64 1.50 -20.69 5.39
CA VAL A 64 2.13 -21.29 4.19
C VAL A 64 3.63 -21.48 4.40
N PHE A 65 4.30 -20.49 4.99
CA PHE A 65 5.73 -20.52 5.30
C PHE A 65 6.10 -21.69 6.22
N LEU A 66 5.34 -21.88 7.29
CA LEU A 66 5.55 -22.96 8.26
C LEU A 66 5.20 -24.34 7.67
N ALA A 67 4.24 -24.40 6.75
CA ALA A 67 3.81 -25.66 6.15
C ALA A 67 4.80 -26.19 5.08
N SER A 68 5.35 -25.31 4.22
CA SER A 68 6.26 -25.76 3.15
C SER A 68 7.13 -24.63 2.59
N ALA A 69 8.46 -24.81 2.69
CA ALA A 69 9.44 -23.93 2.06
C ALA A 69 9.28 -23.87 0.52
N THR A 70 8.91 -24.99 -0.12
CA THR A 70 8.63 -25.05 -1.55
C THR A 70 7.39 -24.24 -1.89
N ALA A 71 6.29 -24.40 -1.15
CA ALA A 71 5.06 -23.64 -1.37
C ALA A 71 5.30 -22.13 -1.19
N PHE A 72 6.06 -21.74 -0.16
CA PHE A 72 6.42 -20.34 0.06
C PHE A 72 7.30 -19.78 -1.08
N THR A 73 8.22 -20.59 -1.60
CA THR A 73 9.05 -20.21 -2.76
C THR A 73 8.20 -20.05 -4.03
N VAL A 74 7.25 -20.95 -4.29
CA VAL A 74 6.30 -20.82 -5.40
C VAL A 74 5.48 -19.55 -5.23
N LEU A 75 5.01 -19.25 -4.02
CA LEU A 75 4.24 -18.04 -3.73
C LEU A 75 5.06 -16.76 -3.99
N LYS A 76 6.36 -16.76 -3.66
CA LYS A 76 7.27 -15.67 -4.05
C LYS A 76 7.32 -15.46 -5.56
N TRP A 77 7.41 -16.53 -6.34
CA TRP A 77 7.44 -16.42 -7.81
C TRP A 77 6.11 -15.93 -8.39
N VAL A 78 5.00 -16.50 -7.93
CA VAL A 78 3.65 -16.05 -8.34
C VAL A 78 3.45 -14.57 -7.98
N GLY A 79 3.86 -14.18 -6.77
CA GLY A 79 3.84 -12.78 -6.33
C GLY A 79 4.66 -11.86 -7.23
N ALA A 80 5.88 -12.26 -7.60
CA ALA A 80 6.75 -11.48 -8.47
C ALA A 80 6.15 -11.30 -9.88
N LEU A 81 5.60 -12.37 -10.47
CA LEU A 81 4.91 -12.29 -11.76
C LEU A 81 3.68 -11.39 -11.67
N TYR A 82 2.95 -11.44 -10.57
CA TYR A 82 1.80 -10.57 -10.34
C TYR A 82 2.21 -9.10 -10.20
N LEU A 83 3.30 -8.80 -9.48
CA LEU A 83 3.84 -7.43 -9.38
C LEU A 83 4.32 -6.92 -10.75
N LEU A 84 4.96 -7.77 -11.56
CA LEU A 84 5.35 -7.43 -12.93
C LEU A 84 4.12 -7.07 -13.78
N TYR A 85 3.09 -7.92 -13.72
CA TYR A 85 1.82 -7.69 -14.41
C TYR A 85 1.18 -6.35 -13.98
N LEU A 86 1.08 -6.10 -12.67
CA LEU A 86 0.55 -4.84 -12.15
C LEU A 86 1.37 -3.64 -12.59
N GLY A 87 2.70 -3.73 -12.52
CA GLY A 87 3.59 -2.66 -12.97
C GLY A 87 3.42 -2.32 -14.45
N ILE A 88 3.31 -3.34 -15.31
CA ILE A 88 3.04 -3.17 -16.74
C ILE A 88 1.66 -2.53 -16.96
N GLN A 89 0.63 -3.00 -16.23
CA GLN A 89 -0.71 -2.43 -16.32
C GLN A 89 -0.73 -0.95 -15.93
N MET A 90 0.04 -0.56 -14.91
CA MET A 90 0.17 0.82 -14.48
C MET A 90 0.90 1.70 -15.51
N LEU A 91 1.92 1.18 -16.19
CA LEU A 91 2.59 1.90 -17.28
C LEU A 91 1.68 2.10 -18.51
N ARG A 92 0.80 1.12 -18.77
CA ARG A 92 -0.13 1.13 -19.92
C ARG A 92 -1.45 1.83 -19.64
N SER A 93 -1.76 2.11 -18.38
CA SER A 93 -3.02 2.75 -18.01
C SER A 93 -3.07 4.18 -18.55
N PRO A 94 -4.17 4.58 -19.23
CA PRO A 94 -4.45 5.98 -19.50
C PRO A 94 -4.46 6.76 -18.17
N ALA A 95 -4.11 8.06 -18.20
CA ALA A 95 -4.29 8.92 -17.03
C ALA A 95 -5.69 8.68 -16.46
N ALA A 96 -5.77 8.29 -15.18
CA ALA A 96 -6.98 7.76 -14.59
C ALA A 96 -8.19 8.61 -14.97
N GLY A 97 -9.24 7.95 -15.49
CA GLY A 97 -10.51 8.59 -15.79
C GLY A 97 -11.04 9.33 -14.56
N LYS A 98 -11.85 10.38 -14.82
CA LYS A 98 -12.43 11.28 -13.81
C LYS A 98 -12.67 10.53 -12.50
N PRO A 99 -12.05 10.93 -11.37
CA PRO A 99 -12.35 10.32 -10.09
C PRO A 99 -13.85 10.43 -9.88
N MET A 100 -14.53 9.30 -9.64
CA MET A 100 -15.84 9.34 -9.02
C MET A 100 -15.60 9.94 -7.63
N LEU A 101 -15.72 11.26 -7.54
CA LEU A 101 -15.84 11.93 -6.27
C LEU A 101 -17.12 11.36 -5.65
N ALA A 102 -16.97 10.54 -4.61
CA ALA A 102 -18.10 10.22 -3.76
C ALA A 102 -18.75 11.55 -3.35
N ASN A 103 -20.08 11.57 -3.31
CA ASN A 103 -20.85 12.75 -2.90
C ASN A 103 -20.23 13.33 -1.63
N LYS A 104 -20.13 14.67 -1.59
CA LYS A 104 -19.56 15.43 -0.48
C LYS A 104 -20.10 14.86 0.83
N PRO A 105 -19.26 14.23 1.68
CA PRO A 105 -19.76 13.72 2.95
C PRO A 105 -20.27 14.93 3.76
N ASP A 106 -21.44 14.80 4.37
CA ASP A 106 -21.89 15.76 5.38
C ASP A 106 -20.84 15.90 6.50
N ASP A 107 -20.97 16.90 7.37
CA ASP A 107 -20.12 17.03 8.56
C ASP A 107 -20.28 15.82 9.50
N GLN A 108 -19.48 14.78 9.24
CA GLN A 108 -19.39 13.55 10.02
C GLN A 108 -18.44 13.70 11.21
N PRO A 109 -18.79 13.19 12.39
CA PRO A 109 -17.90 13.22 13.55
C PRO A 109 -16.61 12.42 13.29
N PRO A 110 -15.46 12.81 13.88
CA PRO A 110 -14.17 12.15 13.67
C PRO A 110 -14.19 10.63 13.91
N GLY A 111 -14.95 10.15 14.90
CA GLY A 111 -15.06 8.72 15.19
C GLY A 111 -15.71 7.91 14.07
N ARG A 112 -16.68 8.50 13.35
CA ARG A 112 -17.30 7.85 12.19
C ARG A 112 -16.34 7.82 11.01
N VAL A 113 -15.62 8.92 10.76
CA VAL A 113 -14.58 8.99 9.72
C VAL A 113 -13.49 7.94 9.95
N PHE A 114 -13.01 7.81 11.20
CA PHE A 114 -12.06 6.77 11.58
C PHE A 114 -12.57 5.37 11.21
N ARG A 115 -13.79 5.03 11.63
CA ARG A 115 -14.37 3.70 11.38
C ARG A 115 -14.53 3.43 9.89
N ASP A 116 -15.11 4.38 9.16
CA ASP A 116 -15.38 4.22 7.73
C ASP A 116 -14.06 4.00 6.96
N LEU A 117 -13.01 4.78 7.28
CA LEU A 117 -11.69 4.60 6.67
C LEU A 117 -10.98 3.32 7.12
N ALA A 118 -11.09 2.92 8.38
CA ALA A 118 -10.53 1.64 8.85
C ALA A 118 -11.18 0.45 8.13
N THR A 119 -12.51 0.45 7.99
CA THR A 119 -13.24 -0.63 7.30
C THR A 119 -12.92 -0.66 5.80
N VAL A 120 -12.97 0.49 5.11
CA VAL A 120 -12.69 0.55 3.67
C VAL A 120 -11.24 0.16 3.37
N THR A 121 -10.30 0.55 4.23
CA THR A 121 -8.89 0.20 4.06
C THR A 121 -8.62 -1.27 4.34
N ALA A 122 -9.17 -1.81 5.44
CA ALA A 122 -8.99 -3.23 5.79
C ALA A 122 -9.57 -4.19 4.73
N LEU A 123 -10.70 -3.80 4.12
CA LEU A 123 -11.39 -4.59 3.11
C LEU A 123 -10.94 -4.27 1.68
N ASN A 124 -9.90 -3.46 1.50
CA ASN A 124 -9.45 -3.03 0.19
C ASN A 124 -8.81 -4.22 -0.56
N PRO A 125 -9.48 -4.79 -1.60
CA PRO A 125 -8.96 -5.95 -2.29
C PRO A 125 -7.62 -5.65 -2.98
N LYS A 126 -7.39 -4.39 -3.39
CA LYS A 126 -6.11 -3.96 -3.98
C LYS A 126 -4.97 -4.12 -2.97
N SER A 127 -5.14 -3.62 -1.75
CA SER A 127 -4.12 -3.70 -0.69
C SER A 127 -3.89 -5.16 -0.27
N ASN A 128 -4.96 -5.93 -0.09
CA ASN A 128 -4.87 -7.33 0.36
C ASN A 128 -4.15 -8.21 -0.65
N THR A 129 -4.53 -8.16 -1.94
CA THR A 129 -3.83 -8.92 -2.98
C THR A 129 -2.38 -8.45 -3.12
N PHE A 130 -2.13 -7.16 -2.95
CA PHE A 130 -0.77 -6.62 -2.96
C PHE A 130 0.07 -7.20 -1.82
N PHE A 131 -0.41 -7.18 -0.56
CA PHE A 131 0.35 -7.73 0.56
C PHE A 131 0.72 -9.20 0.36
N ILE A 132 -0.21 -10.01 -0.16
CA ILE A 132 0.03 -11.42 -0.46
C ILE A 132 1.15 -11.59 -1.50
N ALA A 133 1.18 -10.76 -2.54
CA ALA A 133 2.20 -10.84 -3.58
C ALA A 133 3.55 -10.20 -3.18
N PHE A 134 3.48 -9.14 -2.36
CA PHE A 134 4.59 -8.23 -2.08
C PHE A 134 5.37 -8.61 -0.83
N VAL A 135 4.70 -8.90 0.28
CA VAL A 135 5.37 -9.19 1.55
C VAL A 135 6.33 -10.38 1.45
N PRO A 136 5.99 -11.51 0.80
CA PRO A 136 6.89 -12.64 0.73
C PRO A 136 8.26 -12.27 0.14
N GLN A 137 8.32 -11.31 -0.79
CA GLN A 137 9.56 -10.86 -1.43
C GLN A 137 10.60 -10.36 -0.44
N PHE A 138 10.18 -9.91 0.74
CA PHE A 138 11.02 -9.31 1.77
C PHE A 138 11.28 -10.20 2.98
N ILE A 139 10.83 -11.45 2.92
CA ILE A 139 11.03 -12.42 4.00
C ILE A 139 12.15 -13.37 3.60
N GLN A 140 13.16 -13.45 4.47
CA GLN A 140 14.25 -14.42 4.39
C GLN A 140 13.78 -15.75 4.97
N ALA A 141 13.95 -16.85 4.22
CA ALA A 141 13.43 -18.16 4.59
C ALA A 141 14.29 -18.91 5.61
N ASP A 142 15.57 -18.53 5.71
CA ASP A 142 16.58 -19.01 6.63
C ASP A 142 16.55 -18.27 8.00
N ALA A 143 15.65 -17.31 8.17
CA ALA A 143 15.50 -16.52 9.39
C ALA A 143 14.09 -16.64 9.99
N ALA A 144 13.96 -16.35 11.29
CA ALA A 144 12.68 -16.38 11.99
C ALA A 144 11.64 -15.44 11.33
N PHE A 145 10.45 -15.97 11.05
CA PHE A 145 9.39 -15.25 10.34
C PHE A 145 8.81 -14.08 11.14
N ALA A 146 8.45 -14.31 12.41
CA ALA A 146 7.67 -13.37 13.21
C ALA A 146 8.33 -11.99 13.40
N PRO A 147 9.65 -11.88 13.70
CA PRO A 147 10.30 -10.58 13.80
C PRO A 147 10.31 -9.81 12.47
N GLN A 148 10.53 -10.51 11.35
CA GLN A 148 10.52 -9.91 10.01
C GLN A 148 9.11 -9.39 9.68
N ALA A 149 8.09 -10.21 9.90
CA ALA A 149 6.69 -9.84 9.75
C ALA A 149 6.34 -8.57 10.55
N ALA A 150 6.71 -8.51 11.83
CA ALA A 150 6.44 -7.34 12.67
C ALA A 150 7.11 -6.06 12.14
N ILE A 151 8.37 -6.14 11.70
CA ILE A 151 9.10 -5.00 11.11
C ILE A 151 8.41 -4.51 9.84
N LEU A 152 8.03 -5.43 8.93
CA LEU A 152 7.35 -5.08 7.68
C LEU A 152 6.00 -4.41 7.94
N ILE A 153 5.20 -4.97 8.86
CA ILE A 153 3.90 -4.40 9.25
C ILE A 153 4.07 -3.00 9.83
N ALA A 154 4.94 -2.84 10.83
CA ALA A 154 5.17 -1.56 11.48
C ALA A 154 5.67 -0.49 10.49
N THR A 155 6.58 -0.89 9.59
CA THR A 155 7.14 0.01 8.56
C THR A 155 6.05 0.46 7.58
N PHE A 156 5.28 -0.48 7.02
CA PHE A 156 4.24 -0.14 6.05
C PHE A 156 3.14 0.72 6.68
N VAL A 157 2.62 0.32 7.84
CA VAL A 157 1.56 1.05 8.55
C VAL A 157 2.03 2.45 8.95
N GLY A 158 3.28 2.60 9.39
CA GLY A 158 3.87 3.90 9.70
C GLY A 158 3.91 4.82 8.48
N ILE A 159 4.44 4.33 7.35
CA ILE A 159 4.49 5.09 6.10
C ILE A 159 3.07 5.42 5.62
N ALA A 160 2.13 4.47 5.66
CA ALA A 160 0.75 4.65 5.24
C ALA A 160 0.01 5.69 6.09
N GLY A 161 0.18 5.65 7.41
CA GLY A 161 -0.39 6.62 8.34
C GLY A 161 0.15 8.03 8.11
N VAL A 162 1.47 8.19 7.93
CA VAL A 162 2.09 9.48 7.60
C VAL A 162 1.58 9.98 6.24
N ASN A 163 1.54 9.12 5.23
CA ASN A 163 1.05 9.45 3.90
C ASN A 163 -0.41 9.93 3.95
N ALA A 164 -1.29 9.20 4.63
CA ALA A 164 -2.69 9.57 4.82
C ALA A 164 -2.83 10.89 5.57
N LEU A 165 -2.01 11.14 6.60
CA LEU A 165 -2.02 12.39 7.35
C LEU A 165 -1.58 13.57 6.47
N VAL A 166 -0.54 13.40 5.66
CA VAL A 166 -0.09 14.43 4.71
C VAL A 166 -1.18 14.75 3.70
N PHE A 167 -1.81 13.73 3.08
CA PHE A 167 -2.94 13.93 2.17
C PHE A 167 -4.12 14.63 2.84
N ALA A 168 -4.44 14.25 4.09
CA ALA A 168 -5.54 14.86 4.82
C ALA A 168 -5.26 16.33 5.17
N LEU A 169 -4.08 16.64 5.73
CA LEU A 169 -3.73 18.00 6.14
C LEU A 169 -3.60 18.97 4.97
N ALA A 170 -3.12 18.48 3.82
CA ALA A 170 -2.96 19.29 2.62
C ALA A 170 -4.07 19.06 1.58
N ALA A 171 -5.21 18.47 1.97
CA ALA A 171 -6.32 18.14 1.06
C ALA A 171 -6.80 19.35 0.23
N ASN A 172 -6.86 20.54 0.84
CA ASN A 172 -7.27 21.79 0.17
C ASN A 172 -6.29 22.23 -0.93
N ALA A 173 -4.98 22.04 -0.73
CA ALA A 173 -3.96 22.37 -1.72
C ALA A 173 -3.78 21.25 -2.75
N MET A 174 -3.83 19.99 -2.30
CA MET A 174 -3.50 18.82 -3.09
C MET A 174 -4.62 18.36 -4.01
N ARG A 175 -5.91 18.56 -3.69
CA ARG A 175 -7.00 18.07 -4.55
C ARG A 175 -6.88 18.59 -5.98
N ARG A 176 -6.61 19.89 -6.15
CA ARG A 176 -6.49 20.49 -7.50
C ARG A 176 -5.27 19.98 -8.25
N GLN A 177 -4.19 19.63 -7.55
CA GLN A 177 -2.96 19.11 -8.16
C GLN A 177 -3.08 17.62 -8.49
N ILE A 178 -3.60 16.80 -7.58
CA ILE A 178 -3.82 15.36 -7.78
C ILE A 178 -4.94 15.09 -8.78
N ALA A 179 -5.92 15.98 -8.93
CA ALA A 179 -6.93 15.86 -9.98
C ALA A 179 -6.36 16.13 -11.39
N ARG A 180 -5.12 16.64 -11.52
CA ARG A 180 -4.51 16.87 -12.84
C ARG A 180 -4.15 15.52 -13.46
N PRO A 181 -4.60 15.24 -14.70
CA PRO A 181 -4.31 13.99 -15.40
C PRO A 181 -2.81 13.69 -15.47
N ASN A 182 -1.98 14.71 -15.69
CA ASN A 182 -0.53 14.56 -15.78
C ASN A 182 0.11 14.10 -14.47
N VAL A 183 -0.36 14.61 -13.32
CA VAL A 183 0.17 14.23 -12.00
C VAL A 183 -0.19 12.79 -11.68
N GLN A 184 -1.44 12.39 -11.94
CA GLN A 184 -1.89 11.01 -11.77
C GLN A 184 -1.12 10.06 -12.69
N MET A 185 -0.88 10.45 -13.94
CA MET A 185 -0.11 9.66 -14.90
C MET A 185 1.32 9.43 -14.42
N TRP A 186 2.02 10.48 -13.98
CA TRP A 186 3.40 10.35 -13.50
C TRP A 186 3.53 9.51 -12.25
N ILE A 187 2.64 9.72 -11.26
CA ILE A 187 2.60 8.90 -10.04
C ILE A 187 2.34 7.43 -10.38
N THR A 188 1.36 7.16 -11.25
CA THR A 188 1.01 5.80 -11.67
C THR A 188 2.17 5.14 -12.42
N ARG A 189 2.84 5.88 -13.32
CA ARG A 189 4.00 5.37 -14.05
C ARG A 189 5.21 5.13 -13.15
N ALA A 190 5.48 6.03 -12.22
CA ALA A 190 6.58 5.90 -11.27
C ALA A 190 6.40 4.64 -10.41
N GLY A 191 5.23 4.44 -9.80
CA GLY A 191 4.99 3.23 -9.03
C GLY A 191 4.96 1.98 -9.91
N GLY A 192 4.47 2.06 -11.14
CA GLY A 192 4.52 0.95 -12.09
C GLY A 192 5.96 0.52 -12.40
N ALA A 193 6.85 1.48 -12.65
CA ALA A 193 8.27 1.24 -12.85
C ALA A 193 8.93 0.63 -11.61
N THR A 194 8.59 1.10 -10.40
CA THR A 194 9.07 0.50 -9.15
C THR A 194 8.65 -0.97 -9.04
N LEU A 195 7.39 -1.30 -9.31
CA LEU A 195 6.92 -2.70 -9.25
C LEU A 195 7.64 -3.62 -10.26
N ILE A 196 7.91 -3.12 -11.47
CA ILE A 196 8.67 -3.88 -12.49
C ILE A 196 10.11 -4.08 -12.03
N ALA A 197 10.78 -3.03 -11.57
CA ALA A 197 12.16 -3.09 -11.09
C ALA A 197 12.29 -4.10 -9.94
N MET A 198 11.30 -4.13 -9.05
CA MET A 198 11.23 -5.09 -7.97
C MET A 198 11.00 -6.53 -8.44
N ALA A 199 10.06 -6.76 -9.35
CA ALA A 199 9.84 -8.09 -9.90
C ALA A 199 11.11 -8.63 -10.59
N ALA A 200 11.83 -7.75 -11.30
CA ALA A 200 13.12 -8.08 -11.88
C ALA A 200 14.20 -8.38 -10.82
N MET A 201 14.19 -7.66 -9.69
CA MET A 201 15.10 -7.89 -8.58
C MET A 201 14.86 -9.24 -7.88
N THR A 202 13.60 -9.62 -7.66
CA THR A 202 13.27 -10.97 -7.15
C THR A 202 13.81 -12.05 -8.09
N ALA A 203 13.72 -11.84 -9.41
CA ALA A 203 14.24 -12.79 -10.39
C ALA A 203 15.78 -12.83 -10.44
N SER A 204 16.46 -11.71 -10.16
CA SER A 204 17.93 -11.61 -10.23
C SER A 204 18.66 -12.08 -8.98
N LEU A 205 18.05 -12.02 -7.79
CA LEU A 205 18.66 -12.47 -6.53
C LEU A 205 18.95 -13.98 -6.45
N ARG A 206 18.54 -14.78 -7.44
CA ARG A 206 18.99 -16.17 -7.64
C ARG A 206 20.23 -16.33 -8.52
N ARG A 207 20.75 -15.25 -9.11
CA ARG A 207 22.01 -15.27 -9.89
C ARG A 207 23.24 -14.92 -9.05
N ALA A 208 23.16 -15.02 -7.72
CA ALA A 208 24.34 -15.06 -6.88
C ALA A 208 24.75 -16.54 -6.74
N PRO A 209 25.93 -16.95 -7.24
CA PRO A 209 26.41 -18.34 -7.19
C PRO A 209 26.65 -18.83 -5.77
#